data_AF-A0A1U7P2V3-F1
#
_entry.id   AF-A0A1U7P2V3-F1
#
_cell.length_a   1.000
_cell.length_b   1.000
_cell.length_c   1.000
_cell.angle_alpha   90.00
_cell.angle_beta   90.00
_cell.angle_gamma   90.00
#
_symmetry.space_group_name_H-M   'P 1'
#
loop_
_entity.id
_entity.type
_entity.pdbx_description
1 polymer ?
#
loop_
_entity_poly.entity_id
_entity_poly.type
_entity_poly.pdbx_seq_one_letter_code
_entity_poly.pdbx_strand_id
1 'polypeptide(L)'
;MQRSKRSSVTPQTRLAFFFTLLLHGVLYGLGASVLAALFAYFVTQRGWDGTVSALNIAGVVLWSLSGIFAWGAFDGHGQEVGDRARVGQSAAAFVWPLKDMLLALIAGSVCFLLIWAGNLLMMPRS
;
A
#
# COMPACT_ATOMS: atom_id res chain seq x y z
N MET A 1 -43.21 5.85 13.05
CA MET A 1 -42.50 6.76 12.12
C MET A 1 -41.01 6.76 12.45
N GLN A 2 -40.21 5.93 11.78
CA GLN A 2 -38.75 5.86 11.97
C GLN A 2 -38.07 6.87 11.04
N ARG A 3 -37.43 7.88 11.63
CA ARG A 3 -36.66 8.90 10.93
C ARG A 3 -35.36 8.26 10.44
N SER A 4 -35.34 7.87 9.16
CA SER A 4 -34.14 7.43 8.45
C SER A 4 -33.04 8.49 8.59
N LYS A 5 -32.07 8.27 9.50
CA LYS A 5 -30.80 8.99 9.53
C LYS A 5 -30.08 8.68 8.22
N ARG A 6 -30.29 9.52 7.21
CA ARG A 6 -29.39 9.57 6.06
C ARG A 6 -28.05 10.02 6.63
N SER A 7 -27.12 9.07 6.77
CA SER A 7 -25.71 9.40 6.96
C SER A 7 -25.35 10.33 5.80
N SER A 8 -25.08 11.58 6.13
CA SER A 8 -24.51 12.54 5.19
C SER A 8 -23.11 12.02 4.87
N VAL A 9 -23.01 11.17 3.86
CA VAL A 9 -21.75 10.83 3.21
C VAL A 9 -21.27 12.15 2.63
N THR A 10 -20.44 12.86 3.38
CA THR A 10 -19.75 14.05 2.89
C THR A 10 -19.01 13.63 1.63
N PRO A 11 -19.19 14.33 0.50
CA PRO A 11 -18.48 13.98 -0.73
C PRO A 11 -16.99 14.10 -0.41
N GLN A 12 -16.32 12.95 -0.32
CA GLN A 12 -14.90 12.90 -0.03
C GLN A 12 -14.21 13.61 -1.21
N THR A 13 -13.68 14.81 -0.96
CA THR A 13 -12.89 15.52 -1.96
C THR A 13 -11.77 14.58 -2.40
N ARG A 14 -11.49 14.50 -3.70
CA ARG A 14 -10.46 13.60 -4.27
C ARG A 14 -9.14 13.71 -3.50
N LEU A 15 -8.82 14.92 -3.05
CA LEU A 15 -7.66 15.27 -2.25
C LEU A 15 -7.65 14.61 -0.85
N ALA A 16 -8.79 14.59 -0.15
CA ALA A 16 -8.93 13.89 1.13
C ALA A 16 -8.80 12.37 0.98
N PHE A 17 -9.29 11.81 -0.14
CA PHE A 17 -9.08 10.40 -0.47
C PHE A 17 -7.58 10.09 -0.69
N PHE A 18 -6.86 10.90 -1.48
CA PHE A 18 -5.41 10.74 -1.66
C PHE A 18 -4.63 10.83 -0.35
N PHE A 19 -4.95 11.80 0.52
CA PHE A 19 -4.31 11.90 1.83
C PHE A 19 -4.57 10.69 2.72
N THR A 20 -5.81 10.19 2.70
CA THR A 20 -6.16 8.97 3.44
C THR A 20 -5.32 7.80 2.93
N LEU A 21 -5.21 7.64 1.61
CA LEU A 21 -4.43 6.59 0.96
C LEU A 21 -2.94 6.69 1.28
N LEU A 22 -2.40 7.91 1.25
CA LEU A 22 -1.03 8.21 1.60
C LEU A 22 -0.74 7.85 3.06
N LEU A 23 -1.59 8.30 3.98
CA LEU A 23 -1.45 8.02 5.41
C LEU A 23 -1.47 6.51 5.69
N HIS A 24 -2.42 5.79 5.10
CA HIS A 24 -2.51 4.33 5.25
C HIS A 24 -1.29 3.64 4.66
N GLY A 25 -0.87 4.00 3.44
CA GLY A 25 0.33 3.44 2.80
C GLY A 25 1.59 3.66 3.65
N VAL A 26 1.73 4.84 4.26
CA VAL A 26 2.83 5.14 5.19
C VAL A 26 2.76 4.28 6.45
N LEU A 27 1.59 4.16 7.07
CA LEU A 27 1.40 3.29 8.24
C LEU A 27 1.73 1.83 7.94
N TYR A 28 1.26 1.29 6.81
CA TYR A 28 1.57 -0.07 6.39
C TYR A 28 3.06 -0.25 6.07
N GLY A 29 3.68 0.71 5.39
CA GLY A 29 5.12 0.71 5.12
C GLY A 29 5.96 0.74 6.40
N LEU A 30 5.58 1.58 7.37
CA LEU A 30 6.22 1.63 8.69
C LEU A 30 6.04 0.32 9.45
N GLY A 31 4.84 -0.26 9.45
CA GLY A 31 4.57 -1.56 10.08
C GLY A 31 5.42 -2.69 9.48
N ALA A 32 5.47 -2.77 8.15
CA ALA A 32 6.32 -3.73 7.44
C ALA A 32 7.81 -3.53 7.76
N SER A 33 8.23 -2.27 7.89
CA SER A 33 9.61 -1.92 8.23
C SER A 33 10.00 -2.29 9.65
N VAL A 34 9.09 -2.09 10.61
CA VAL A 34 9.29 -2.53 12.00
C VAL A 34 9.38 -4.06 12.06
N LEU A 35 8.51 -4.78 11.36
CA LEU A 35 8.56 -6.24 11.28
C LEU A 35 9.88 -6.73 10.64
N ALA A 36 10.32 -6.09 9.56
CA ALA A 36 11.59 -6.40 8.91
C ALA A 36 12.79 -6.15 9.85
N ALA A 37 12.79 -5.03 10.59
CA ALA A 37 13.81 -4.72 11.57
C ALA A 37 13.82 -5.70 12.75
N LEU A 38 12.64 -6.06 13.28
CA LEU A 38 12.52 -7.07 14.33
C LEU A 38 13.00 -8.45 13.84
N PHE A 39 12.62 -8.85 12.62
CA PHE A 39 13.10 -10.09 12.02
C PHE A 39 14.63 -10.07 11.89
N ALA A 40 15.21 -8.97 11.41
CA ALA A 40 16.65 -8.83 11.29
C ALA A 40 17.36 -8.93 12.65
N TYR A 41 16.80 -8.28 13.67
CA TYR A 41 17.33 -8.26 15.03
C TYR A 41 17.30 -9.63 15.69
N PHE A 42 16.14 -10.32 15.64
CA PHE A 42 15.95 -11.60 16.33
C PHE A 42 16.48 -12.81 15.56
N VAL A 43 16.38 -12.81 14.23
CA VAL A 43 16.68 -13.99 13.41
C VAL A 43 18.09 -13.94 12.85
N THR A 44 18.50 -12.81 12.28
CA THR A 44 19.81 -12.74 11.62
C THR A 44 20.95 -12.27 12.51
N GLN A 45 20.67 -11.59 13.64
CA GLN A 45 21.68 -10.97 14.51
C GLN A 45 22.75 -10.13 13.79
N ARG A 46 22.46 -9.69 12.55
CA ARG A 46 23.40 -9.00 11.64
C ARG A 46 23.37 -7.48 11.78
N GLY A 47 22.83 -6.95 12.88
CA GLY A 47 22.75 -5.52 13.13
C GLY A 47 22.08 -4.74 11.98
N TRP A 48 22.72 -3.65 11.56
CA TRP A 48 22.22 -2.76 10.50
C TRP A 48 22.15 -3.44 9.12
N ASP A 49 23.15 -4.24 8.75
CA ASP A 49 23.18 -4.93 7.45
C ASP A 49 22.02 -5.93 7.29
N GLY A 50 21.68 -6.63 8.38
CA GLY A 50 20.50 -7.49 8.43
C GLY A 50 19.21 -6.71 8.24
N THR A 51 19.12 -5.52 8.85
CA THR A 51 17.94 -4.64 8.78
C THR A 51 17.75 -4.09 7.39
N VAL A 52 18.82 -3.62 6.73
CA VAL A 52 18.79 -3.14 5.34
C VAL A 52 18.37 -4.26 4.39
N SER A 53 18.91 -5.47 4.56
CA SER A 53 18.54 -6.62 3.73
C SER A 53 17.06 -6.99 3.90
N ALA A 54 16.56 -7.06 5.13
CA ALA A 54 15.16 -7.36 5.41
C ALA A 54 14.21 -6.27 4.88
N LEU A 55 14.56 -4.99 5.03
CA LEU A 55 13.80 -3.87 4.47
C LEU A 55 13.78 -3.90 2.95
N ASN A 56 14.88 -4.30 2.31
CA ASN A 56 14.96 -4.40 0.86
C ASN A 56 14.05 -5.53 0.35
N ILE A 57 14.09 -6.70 0.97
CA ILE A 57 13.18 -7.81 0.64
C ILE A 57 11.72 -7.39 0.82
N ALA A 58 11.38 -6.75 1.95
CA ALA A 58 10.02 -6.26 2.19
C ALA A 58 9.57 -5.24 1.13
N GLY A 59 10.44 -4.29 0.77
CA GLY A 59 10.19 -3.31 -0.28
C GLY A 59 9.95 -3.95 -1.66
N VAL A 60 10.80 -4.91 -2.05
CA VAL A 60 10.67 -5.64 -3.32
C VAL A 60 9.39 -6.46 -3.38
N VAL A 61 9.02 -7.13 -2.28
CA VAL A 61 7.75 -7.87 -2.19
C VAL A 61 6.55 -6.93 -2.35
N LEU A 62 6.57 -5.78 -1.67
CA LEU A 62 5.49 -4.78 -1.78
C LEU A 62 5.39 -4.18 -3.19
N TRP A 63 6.52 -3.95 -3.87
CA TRP A 63 6.53 -3.54 -5.27
C TRP A 63 6.05 -4.64 -6.23
N SER A 64 6.40 -5.90 -5.97
CA SER A 64 5.92 -7.01 -6.79
C SER A 64 4.40 -7.18 -6.64
N LEU A 65 3.89 -7.03 -5.41
CA LEU A 65 2.46 -7.02 -5.13
C LEU A 65 1.74 -5.85 -5.81
N SER A 66 2.35 -4.65 -5.85
CA SER A 66 1.76 -3.53 -6.58
C SER A 66 1.64 -3.84 -8.08
N GLY A 67 2.66 -4.48 -8.68
CA GLY A 67 2.62 -4.96 -10.06
C GLY A 67 1.53 -6.01 -10.30
N ILE A 68 1.36 -6.96 -9.38
CA ILE A 68 0.29 -7.97 -9.44
C ILE A 68 -1.09 -7.33 -9.35
N PHE A 69 -1.29 -6.36 -8.45
CA PHE A 69 -2.55 -5.63 -8.35
C PHE A 69 -2.81 -4.77 -9.59
N ALA A 70 -1.77 -4.18 -10.19
CA ALA A 70 -1.88 -3.49 -11.47
C ALA A 70 -2.35 -4.45 -12.57
N TRP A 71 -1.68 -5.59 -12.70
CA TRP A 71 -2.04 -6.62 -13.68
C TRP A 71 -3.47 -7.14 -13.50
N GLY A 72 -3.84 -7.48 -12.27
CA GLY A 72 -5.18 -7.96 -11.92
C GLY A 72 -6.27 -6.91 -12.17
N ALA A 73 -5.97 -5.62 -11.98
CA ALA A 73 -6.88 -4.54 -12.37
C ALA A 73 -7.08 -4.47 -13.89
N PHE A 74 -6.05 -4.71 -14.69
CA PHE A 74 -6.17 -4.72 -16.15
C PHE A 74 -6.94 -5.95 -16.68
N ASP A 75 -6.74 -7.14 -16.08
CA ASP A 75 -7.39 -8.38 -16.51
C ASP A 75 -8.85 -8.49 -16.03
N GLY A 76 -9.12 -8.07 -14.79
CA GLY A 76 -10.45 -8.21 -14.15
C GLY A 76 -11.53 -7.26 -14.69
N HIS A 77 -11.15 -6.08 -15.21
CA HIS A 77 -12.12 -5.13 -15.75
C HIS A 77 -12.78 -5.56 -17.05
N GLY A 78 -12.12 -6.42 -17.85
CA GLY A 78 -12.72 -6.97 -19.07
C GLY A 78 -13.78 -8.03 -18.79
N GLN A 79 -13.53 -8.91 -17.81
CA GLN A 79 -14.45 -10.01 -17.47
C GLN A 79 -15.62 -9.56 -16.59
N GLU A 80 -15.40 -8.73 -15.57
CA GLU A 80 -16.49 -8.31 -14.68
C GLU A 80 -17.52 -7.41 -15.37
N VAL A 81 -17.09 -6.60 -16.36
CA VAL A 81 -18.02 -5.78 -17.15
C VAL A 81 -18.80 -6.65 -18.14
N GLY A 82 -18.16 -7.66 -18.73
CA GLY A 82 -18.81 -8.61 -19.64
C GLY A 82 -19.86 -9.48 -18.94
N ASP A 83 -19.54 -10.02 -17.76
CA ASP A 83 -20.48 -10.83 -16.99
C ASP A 83 -21.59 -9.98 -16.37
N ARG A 84 -21.32 -8.79 -15.83
CA ARG A 84 -22.37 -7.92 -15.26
C ARG A 84 -23.28 -7.31 -16.32
N ALA A 85 -22.77 -7.04 -17.53
CA ALA A 85 -23.60 -6.66 -18.68
C ALA A 85 -24.57 -7.79 -19.09
N ARG A 86 -24.15 -9.06 -18.95
CA ARG A 86 -25.03 -10.21 -19.18
C ARG A 86 -26.13 -10.36 -18.13
N VAL A 87 -25.93 -9.88 -16.89
CA VAL A 87 -26.95 -9.98 -15.81
C VAL A 87 -27.76 -8.69 -15.62
N GLY A 88 -27.54 -7.64 -16.43
CA GLY A 88 -28.33 -6.40 -16.37
C GLY A 88 -28.19 -5.59 -15.07
N GLN A 89 -27.14 -5.85 -14.27
CA GLN A 89 -26.90 -5.13 -13.02
C GLN A 89 -26.14 -3.82 -13.28
N SER A 90 -26.60 -2.72 -12.66
CA SER A 90 -25.90 -1.44 -12.70
C SER A 90 -24.56 -1.54 -11.96
N ALA A 91 -23.53 -0.92 -12.54
CA ALA A 91 -22.15 -1.00 -12.10
C ALA A 91 -22.01 -0.74 -10.58
N ALA A 92 -21.34 -1.67 -9.89
CA ALA A 92 -20.98 -1.49 -8.49
C ALA A 92 -20.24 -0.15 -8.30
N ALA A 93 -20.44 0.47 -7.14
CA ALA A 93 -19.79 1.72 -6.73
C ALA A 93 -18.33 1.73 -7.19
N PHE A 94 -17.89 2.83 -7.81
CA PHE A 94 -16.54 3.02 -8.35
C PHE A 94 -15.47 2.73 -7.28
N VAL A 95 -15.11 1.45 -7.13
CA VAL A 95 -13.99 1.01 -6.31
C VAL A 95 -12.78 1.29 -7.16
N TRP A 96 -11.99 2.28 -6.77
CA TRP A 96 -10.81 2.67 -7.55
C TRP A 96 -9.83 1.48 -7.54
N PRO A 97 -9.67 0.76 -8.66
CA PRO A 97 -8.96 -0.53 -8.71
C PRO A 97 -7.46 -0.34 -8.43
N LEU A 98 -6.97 0.87 -8.64
CA LEU A 98 -5.59 1.30 -8.43
C LEU A 98 -5.28 1.67 -6.98
N LYS A 99 -6.28 1.69 -6.08
CA LYS A 99 -6.05 2.07 -4.67
C LYS A 99 -5.07 1.10 -3.99
N ASP A 100 -5.22 -0.20 -4.23
CA ASP A 100 -4.44 -1.23 -3.55
C ASP A 100 -3.02 -1.29 -4.14
N MET A 101 -2.89 -1.04 -5.45
CA MET A 101 -1.61 -0.81 -6.12
C MET A 101 -0.87 0.39 -5.51
N LEU A 102 -1.53 1.55 -5.41
CA LEU A 102 -0.91 2.77 -4.88
C LEU A 102 -0.50 2.60 -3.41
N LEU A 103 -1.35 1.95 -2.62
CA LEU A 103 -1.06 1.69 -1.21
C LEU A 103 0.17 0.77 -1.06
N ALA A 104 0.27 -0.29 -1.86
CA ALA A 104 1.44 -1.17 -1.90
C ALA A 104 2.70 -0.44 -2.38
N LEU A 105 2.58 0.44 -3.39
CA LEU A 105 3.69 1.24 -3.91
C LEU A 105 4.22 2.25 -2.87
N ILE A 106 3.32 2.94 -2.16
CA ILE A 106 3.66 3.88 -1.09
C ILE A 106 4.33 3.11 0.06
N ALA A 107 3.76 1.98 0.48
CA ALA A 107 4.33 1.16 1.54
C ALA A 107 5.74 0.65 1.19
N GLY A 108 5.96 0.18 -0.04
CA GLY A 108 7.29 -0.24 -0.50
C GLY A 108 8.29 0.92 -0.57
N SER A 109 7.84 2.09 -1.05
CA SER A 109 8.66 3.30 -1.10
C SER A 109 9.13 3.76 0.28
N VAL A 110 8.28 3.62 1.30
CA VAL A 110 8.64 3.92 2.70
C VAL A 110 9.78 3.01 3.19
N CYS A 111 9.77 1.73 2.83
CA CYS A 111 10.86 0.81 3.19
C CYS A 111 12.20 1.27 2.59
N PHE A 112 12.21 1.67 1.31
CA PHE A 112 13.40 2.22 0.65
C PHE A 112 13.84 3.57 1.22
N LEU A 113 12.88 4.45 1.55
CA LEU A 113 13.17 5.73 2.19
C LEU A 113 13.84 5.54 3.55
N LEU A 114 13.42 4.54 4.33
CA LEU A 114 14.04 4.23 5.62
C LEU A 114 15.46 3.68 5.46
N ILE A 115 15.72 2.84 4.44
CA ILE A 115 17.07 2.42 4.08
C ILE A 115 17.93 3.64 3.75
N TRP A 116 17.43 4.52 2.89
CA TRP A 116 18.15 5.73 2.46
C TRP A 116 18.44 6.68 3.63
N ALA A 117 17.43 6.96 4.47
CA ALA A 117 17.55 7.80 5.64
C ALA A 117 18.51 7.19 6.68
N GLY A 118 18.44 5.88 6.90
CA GLY A 118 19.35 5.18 7.79
C GLY A 118 20.80 5.21 7.30
N ASN A 119 21.02 5.02 5.99
CA ASN A 119 22.35 5.15 5.41
C ASN A 119 22.91 6.58 5.55
N LEU A 120 22.08 7.61 5.38
CA LEU A 120 22.50 8.99 5.62
C LEU A 120 22.85 9.27 7.09
N LEU A 121 22.11 8.68 8.03
CA LEU A 121 22.34 8.85 9.47
C LEU A 121 23.57 8.08 9.95
N MET A 122 23.91 6.95 9.30
CA MET A 122 25.07 6.13 9.65
C MET A 122 26.35 6.49 8.89
N MET A 123 26.31 7.44 7.95
CA MET A 123 27.54 7.97 7.35
C MET A 123 28.37 8.71 8.42
N PRO A 124 29.66 8.38 8.58
CA PRO A 124 30.54 9.17 9.42
C PRO A 124 30.61 10.58 8.85
N ARG A 125 30.20 11.58 9.63
CA ARG A 125 30.46 12.99 9.31
C ARG A 125 31.98 13.19 9.40
N SER A 126 32.65 13.15 8.26
CA SER A 126 34.04 13.57 8.09
C SER A 126 34.16 15.08 8.24
#